data_AF-A0AAN4N3C4-F1
#
_entry.id   AF-A0AAN4N3C4-F1
#
_cell.length_a   1.000
_cell.length_b   1.000
_cell.length_c   1.000
_cell.angle_alpha   90.00
_cell.angle_beta   90.00
_cell.angle_gamma   90.00
#
_symmetry.space_group_name_H-M   'P 1'
#
loop_
_entity.id
_entity.type
_entity.pdbx_description
1 polymer ?
#
loop_
_entity_poly.entity_id
_entity_poly.type
_entity_poly.pdbx_seq_one_letter_code
_entity_poly.pdbx_strand_id
1 'polypeptide(L)'
;MFPVLLAMTATGSLTAGPSDKGSSGIRFPEVNQVKIEDTFWKPKLNLWQKVTVNDVFDKFEGKHLEHPGEFCNTFENFDRVAKGERNIGRHAGAPWFDGLVYETIRGVADLMARQSDVALEKRVDGYIDRIAVAQASEPNGYIDTYTQLMEADHQWGERGGMLRWQHDVYNAGMLVEAGVHYYNATGKTKLLEVATRCANLMAEYMGTFPKKNVVPAHSGPEEALVKLYTLYRDNPGLKKQINVPVVEREYLRLAEFWIEGRGKHCGFPLWGTWGNPAAEQWIRDRKYEAPEFGNHTRPSWGDYAQDSIPLFEQKTIEGHAVRATLFATGATAAALENRSPEYIAAVSRLWDNMIGKRMFITGGVGAVHFDEKFGPDYFLPTDAYLETCAAVGAGFFSQRMNELTGDAKYMDELERTLYNNVLTGISLSGTQYTYQNPLNSAKHARWGWHDCPCCPPMFLKMMSAMPGFIYSQKGGMISM
;
A
#
# COMPACT_ATOMS: atom_id res chain seq x y z
N MET A 1 21.94 14.71 -35.52
CA MET A 1 21.83 16.18 -35.38
C MET A 1 20.38 16.56 -35.62
N PHE A 2 19.60 16.68 -34.55
CA PHE A 2 18.30 17.34 -34.45
C PHE A 2 18.23 17.85 -33.00
N PRO A 3 18.33 19.17 -32.74
CA PRO A 3 18.27 19.68 -31.38
C PRO A 3 16.80 19.82 -30.98
N VAL A 4 16.42 19.19 -29.87
CA VAL A 4 15.16 19.48 -29.19
C VAL A 4 15.36 20.81 -28.46
N LEU A 5 14.68 21.86 -28.94
CA LEU A 5 14.62 23.14 -28.25
C LEU A 5 13.66 23.00 -27.05
N LEU A 6 14.21 23.04 -25.84
CA LEU A 6 13.42 23.15 -24.61
C LEU A 6 13.28 24.64 -24.27
N ALA A 7 12.07 25.19 -24.43
CA ALA A 7 11.77 26.53 -23.96
C ALA A 7 11.34 26.46 -22.49
N MET A 8 12.23 26.84 -21.57
CA MET A 8 11.87 27.10 -20.17
C MET A 8 11.56 28.59 -19.99
N THR A 9 10.33 28.91 -19.63
CA THR A 9 9.99 30.20 -19.00
C THR A 9 9.66 29.94 -17.54
N ALA A 10 10.62 30.17 -16.64
CA ALA A 10 10.38 30.20 -15.21
C ALA A 10 10.33 31.66 -14.76
N THR A 11 9.14 32.16 -14.43
CA THR A 11 8.98 33.41 -13.67
C THR A 11 8.33 33.08 -12.34
N GLY A 12 9.13 33.09 -11.28
CA GLY A 12 8.65 32.92 -9.91
C GLY A 12 9.78 33.20 -8.93
N SER A 13 9.70 34.33 -8.23
CA SER A 13 10.60 34.68 -7.13
C SER A 13 10.07 34.00 -5.86
N LEU A 14 10.86 33.14 -5.22
CA LEU A 14 10.52 32.55 -3.92
C LEU A 14 11.71 32.69 -2.96
N THR A 15 11.44 33.28 -1.81
CA THR A 15 12.37 33.51 -0.72
C THR A 15 12.68 32.20 0.01
N ALA A 16 13.96 31.91 0.21
CA ALA A 16 14.43 30.72 0.91
C ALA A 16 14.27 30.85 2.43
N GLY A 17 13.65 29.85 3.05
CA GLY A 17 13.65 29.63 4.51
C GLY A 17 14.89 28.84 4.99
N PRO A 18 15.15 28.77 6.30
CA PRO A 18 16.46 28.43 6.85
C PRO A 18 16.79 26.92 6.82
N SER A 19 17.96 26.64 6.24
CA SER A 19 18.83 25.45 6.27
C SER A 19 18.30 24.10 6.80
N ASP A 20 17.98 23.21 5.85
CA ASP A 20 17.91 21.75 5.98
C ASP A 20 19.31 21.15 6.18
N LYS A 21 19.54 20.49 7.33
CA LYS A 21 20.60 19.49 7.47
C LYS A 21 19.96 18.20 7.95
N GLY A 22 19.72 17.26 7.03
CA GLY A 22 19.25 15.90 7.35
C GLY A 22 18.19 15.33 6.41
N SER A 23 17.50 16.16 5.63
CA SER A 23 16.80 15.73 4.42
C SER A 23 17.72 15.95 3.22
N SER A 24 17.57 15.15 2.17
CA SER A 24 18.15 15.49 0.86
C SER A 24 17.71 16.90 0.40
N GLY A 25 16.65 17.47 0.99
CA GLY A 25 15.98 18.69 0.56
C GLY A 25 15.18 18.50 -0.72
N ILE A 26 15.09 17.26 -1.23
CA ILE A 26 14.37 16.92 -2.44
C ILE A 26 12.88 16.82 -2.14
N ARG A 27 12.09 17.41 -3.02
CA ARG A 27 10.64 17.27 -3.07
C ARG A 27 10.22 16.85 -4.46
N PHE A 28 9.33 15.88 -4.53
CA PHE A 28 8.68 15.51 -5.78
C PHE A 28 7.49 16.45 -6.05
N PRO A 29 7.25 16.85 -7.30
CA PRO A 29 6.05 17.57 -7.67
C PRO A 29 4.82 16.67 -7.51
N GLU A 30 3.67 17.28 -7.25
CA GLU A 30 2.38 16.59 -7.31
C GLU A 30 2.09 16.12 -8.73
N VAL A 31 1.33 15.02 -8.88
CA VAL A 31 1.04 14.41 -10.19
C VAL A 31 0.39 15.41 -11.17
N ASN A 32 -0.44 16.33 -10.67
CA ASN A 32 -1.11 17.35 -11.49
C ASN A 32 -0.17 18.49 -11.97
N GLN A 33 1.05 18.57 -11.44
CA GLN A 33 2.08 19.52 -11.86
C GLN A 33 2.94 18.98 -13.02
N VAL A 34 2.81 17.70 -13.36
CA VAL A 34 3.61 17.05 -14.42
C VAL A 34 2.71 16.58 -15.56
N LYS A 35 3.04 17.02 -16.77
CA LYS A 35 2.34 16.60 -18.00
C LYS A 35 3.28 15.79 -18.90
N ILE A 36 2.90 14.54 -19.15
CA ILE A 36 3.61 13.64 -20.06
C ILE A 36 3.04 13.77 -21.47
N GLU A 37 3.91 14.09 -22.44
CA GLU A 37 3.56 14.37 -23.85
C GLU A 37 4.33 13.49 -24.86
N ASP A 38 4.99 12.43 -24.38
CA ASP A 38 5.79 11.53 -25.22
C ASP A 38 4.93 10.54 -26.04
N THR A 39 5.58 9.75 -26.89
CA THR A 39 4.89 8.73 -27.71
C THR A 39 4.73 7.39 -26.99
N PHE A 40 5.43 7.16 -25.88
CA PHE A 40 5.42 5.87 -25.20
C PHE A 40 4.44 5.83 -24.03
N TRP A 41 4.50 6.81 -23.12
CA TRP A 41 3.70 6.84 -21.88
C TRP A 41 2.35 7.50 -22.06
N LYS A 42 2.24 8.63 -22.78
CA LYS A 42 0.95 9.32 -22.94
C LYS A 42 -0.17 8.42 -23.49
N PRO A 43 0.04 7.61 -24.55
CA PRO A 43 -1.02 6.71 -25.03
C PRO A 43 -1.43 5.65 -24.00
N LYS A 44 -0.48 5.16 -23.19
CA LYS A 44 -0.73 4.15 -22.16
C LYS A 44 -1.51 4.72 -20.98
N LEU A 45 -1.13 5.89 -20.46
CA LEU A 45 -1.87 6.58 -19.40
C LEU A 45 -3.32 6.84 -19.81
N ASN A 46 -3.54 7.24 -21.07
CA ASN A 46 -4.89 7.43 -21.61
C ASN A 46 -5.66 6.10 -21.74
N LEU A 47 -4.99 5.03 -22.17
CA LEU A 47 -5.57 3.68 -22.23
C LEU A 47 -5.99 3.23 -20.82
N TRP A 48 -5.10 3.37 -19.83
CA TRP A 48 -5.38 2.89 -18.48
C TRP A 48 -6.53 3.66 -17.84
N GLN A 49 -6.58 4.98 -18.01
CA GLN A 49 -7.69 5.78 -17.50
C GLN A 49 -9.03 5.44 -18.16
N LYS A 50 -9.06 5.19 -19.48
CA LYS A 50 -10.31 4.97 -20.22
C LYS A 50 -10.78 3.52 -20.22
N VAL A 51 -9.85 2.57 -20.23
CA VAL A 51 -10.13 1.14 -20.41
C VAL A 51 -9.85 0.39 -19.12
N THR A 52 -8.60 0.41 -18.63
CA THR A 52 -8.19 -0.42 -17.49
C THR A 52 -8.95 -0.10 -16.22
N VAL A 53 -9.11 1.19 -15.88
CA VAL A 53 -9.88 1.60 -14.70
C VAL A 53 -11.31 1.08 -14.76
N ASN A 54 -11.97 1.20 -15.92
CA ASN A 54 -13.33 0.73 -16.08
C ASN A 54 -13.41 -0.79 -16.01
N ASP A 55 -12.46 -1.49 -16.62
CA ASP A 55 -12.36 -2.95 -16.57
C ASP A 55 -12.16 -3.47 -15.14
N VAL A 56 -11.28 -2.84 -14.35
CA VAL A 56 -11.07 -3.17 -12.92
C VAL A 56 -12.35 -2.97 -12.12
N PHE A 57 -13.02 -1.82 -12.26
CA PHE A 57 -14.27 -1.58 -11.53
C PHE A 57 -15.42 -2.46 -12.00
N ASP A 58 -15.53 -2.74 -13.30
CA ASP A 58 -16.53 -3.67 -13.82
C ASP A 58 -16.36 -5.05 -13.20
N LYS A 59 -15.12 -5.52 -13.01
CA LYS A 59 -14.83 -6.80 -12.36
C LYS A 59 -15.15 -6.78 -10.86
N PHE A 60 -14.86 -5.70 -10.13
CA PHE A 60 -15.33 -5.53 -8.75
C PHE A 60 -16.86 -5.44 -8.64
N GLU A 61 -17.54 -4.93 -9.66
CA GLU A 61 -19.01 -4.94 -9.75
C GLU A 61 -19.58 -6.32 -10.14
N GLY A 62 -18.74 -7.33 -10.37
CA GLY A 62 -19.16 -8.66 -10.78
C GLY A 62 -19.52 -8.78 -12.27
N LYS A 63 -19.18 -7.78 -13.09
CA LYS A 63 -19.43 -7.80 -14.54
C LYS A 63 -18.30 -8.54 -15.27
N HIS A 64 -18.66 -9.17 -16.39
CA HIS A 64 -17.71 -9.80 -17.32
C HIS A 64 -16.79 -10.88 -16.70
N LEU A 65 -17.26 -11.55 -15.65
CA LEU A 65 -16.56 -12.67 -15.03
C LEU A 65 -17.05 -13.99 -15.65
N GLU A 66 -16.12 -14.88 -16.00
CA GLU A 66 -16.42 -16.20 -16.58
C GLU A 66 -17.14 -17.14 -15.59
N HIS A 67 -17.04 -16.86 -14.28
CA HIS A 67 -17.68 -17.60 -13.20
C HIS A 67 -18.41 -16.67 -12.20
N PRO A 68 -19.58 -16.12 -12.57
CA PRO A 68 -20.32 -15.13 -11.75
C PRO A 68 -20.88 -15.68 -10.42
N GLY A 69 -20.69 -16.97 -10.13
CA GLY A 69 -21.15 -17.61 -8.88
C GLY A 69 -20.18 -17.47 -7.69
N GLU A 70 -18.88 -17.29 -7.94
CA GLU A 70 -17.85 -17.19 -6.89
C GLU A 70 -17.47 -15.73 -6.58
N PHE A 71 -17.58 -14.84 -7.55
CA PHE A 71 -17.30 -13.40 -7.41
C PHE A 71 -18.58 -12.59 -7.52
N CYS A 72 -19.18 -12.35 -6.36
CA CYS A 72 -20.28 -11.39 -6.24
C CYS A 72 -19.73 -9.96 -6.30
N ASN A 73 -20.59 -9.00 -6.67
CA ASN A 73 -20.30 -7.58 -6.62
C ASN A 73 -19.71 -7.19 -5.25
N THR A 74 -18.40 -6.89 -5.20
CA THR A 74 -17.64 -6.63 -3.96
C THR A 74 -18.27 -5.52 -3.14
N PHE A 75 -18.83 -4.52 -3.82
CA PHE A 75 -19.42 -3.39 -3.12
C PHE A 75 -20.70 -3.74 -2.35
N GLU A 76 -21.35 -4.88 -2.62
CA GLU A 76 -22.47 -5.36 -1.81
C GLU A 76 -22.07 -5.61 -0.35
N ASN A 77 -20.79 -5.89 -0.09
CA ASN A 77 -20.29 -6.06 1.28
C ASN A 77 -20.51 -4.76 2.09
N PHE A 78 -20.19 -3.59 1.52
CA PHE A 78 -20.46 -2.30 2.15
C PHE A 78 -21.96 -2.07 2.38
N ASP A 79 -22.81 -2.42 1.42
CA ASP A 79 -24.26 -2.26 1.56
C ASP A 79 -24.84 -3.15 2.67
N ARG A 80 -24.31 -4.37 2.85
CA ARG A 80 -24.70 -5.29 3.93
C ARG A 80 -24.27 -4.76 5.27
N VAL A 81 -23.03 -4.30 5.38
CA VAL A 81 -22.53 -3.64 6.59
C VAL A 81 -23.36 -2.41 6.95
N ALA A 82 -23.72 -1.59 5.96
CA ALA A 82 -24.60 -0.43 6.12
C ALA A 82 -25.98 -0.79 6.67
N LYS A 83 -26.52 -1.96 6.32
CA LYS A 83 -27.78 -2.49 6.87
C LYS A 83 -27.67 -3.06 8.28
N GLY A 84 -26.47 -3.09 8.86
CA GLY A 84 -26.21 -3.68 10.17
C GLY A 84 -26.05 -5.21 10.16
N GLU A 85 -25.88 -5.83 8.98
CA GLU A 85 -25.60 -7.28 8.90
C GLU A 85 -24.23 -7.59 9.52
N ARG A 86 -24.15 -8.61 10.38
CA ARG A 86 -22.91 -9.08 11.01
C ARG A 86 -22.91 -10.61 11.11
N ASN A 87 -21.74 -11.25 11.02
CA ASN A 87 -21.58 -12.72 11.15
C ASN A 87 -22.56 -13.54 10.29
N ILE A 88 -22.81 -13.09 9.05
CA ILE A 88 -23.72 -13.75 8.12
C ILE A 88 -23.08 -14.95 7.39
N GLY A 89 -21.79 -15.20 7.60
CA GLY A 89 -21.06 -16.33 7.01
C GLY A 89 -20.85 -16.22 5.51
N ARG A 90 -20.99 -15.01 4.93
CA ARG A 90 -20.72 -14.72 3.52
C ARG A 90 -20.07 -13.35 3.34
N HIS A 91 -19.08 -13.29 2.48
CA HIS A 91 -18.41 -12.08 2.00
C HIS A 91 -18.11 -12.24 0.50
N ALA A 92 -18.28 -11.18 -0.29
CA ALA A 92 -17.92 -11.18 -1.71
C ALA A 92 -16.41 -10.97 -1.88
N GLY A 93 -15.70 -12.01 -2.32
CA GLY A 93 -14.24 -11.99 -2.46
C GLY A 93 -13.49 -12.32 -1.17
N ALA A 94 -12.16 -12.24 -1.23
CA ALA A 94 -11.26 -12.52 -0.12
C ALA A 94 -11.24 -11.36 0.91
N PRO A 95 -10.71 -11.57 2.13
CA PRO A 95 -10.74 -10.57 3.20
C PRO A 95 -10.16 -9.19 2.85
N TRP A 96 -9.19 -9.14 1.95
CA TRP A 96 -8.48 -7.90 1.56
C TRP A 96 -9.15 -7.14 0.41
N PHE A 97 -10.33 -7.56 -0.06
CA PHE A 97 -10.99 -6.93 -1.23
C PHE A 97 -11.37 -5.47 -1.00
N ASP A 98 -11.70 -5.08 0.24
CA ASP A 98 -11.89 -3.68 0.61
C ASP A 98 -10.63 -2.86 0.32
N GLY A 99 -9.46 -3.36 0.74
CA GLY A 99 -8.16 -2.78 0.44
C GLY A 99 -7.91 -2.63 -1.06
N LEU A 100 -8.26 -3.64 -1.87
CA LEU A 100 -8.09 -3.58 -3.33
C LEU A 100 -9.00 -2.52 -4.00
N VAL A 101 -10.22 -2.35 -3.48
CA VAL A 101 -11.11 -1.25 -3.90
C VAL A 101 -10.48 0.09 -3.55
N TYR A 102 -9.94 0.25 -2.34
CA TYR A 102 -9.28 1.50 -1.91
C TYR A 102 -8.04 1.80 -2.74
N GLU A 103 -7.19 0.81 -3.03
CA GLU A 103 -6.04 0.98 -3.92
C GLU A 103 -6.44 1.39 -5.34
N THR A 104 -7.54 0.85 -5.85
CA THR A 104 -8.09 1.26 -7.14
C THR A 104 -8.54 2.72 -7.09
N ILE A 105 -9.26 3.15 -6.05
CA ILE A 105 -9.66 4.54 -5.84
C ILE A 105 -8.44 5.46 -5.78
N ARG A 106 -7.39 5.06 -5.05
CA ARG A 106 -6.12 5.79 -4.98
C ARG A 106 -5.52 5.97 -6.37
N GLY A 107 -5.36 4.89 -7.14
CA GLY A 107 -4.79 4.95 -8.49
C GLY A 107 -5.60 5.84 -9.45
N VAL A 108 -6.93 5.75 -9.35
CA VAL A 108 -7.87 6.56 -10.15
C VAL A 108 -7.82 8.03 -9.78
N ALA A 109 -7.70 8.36 -8.49
CA ALA A 109 -7.55 9.74 -8.04
C ALA A 109 -6.37 10.43 -8.73
N ASP A 110 -5.21 9.78 -8.77
CA ASP A 110 -4.01 10.35 -9.41
C ASP A 110 -4.17 10.51 -10.94
N LEU A 111 -4.85 9.56 -11.61
CA LEU A 111 -5.18 9.71 -13.03
C LEU A 111 -6.11 10.91 -13.27
N MET A 112 -7.12 11.09 -12.42
CA MET A 112 -8.06 12.22 -12.50
C MET A 112 -7.39 13.55 -12.17
N ALA A 113 -6.41 13.58 -11.26
CA ALA A 113 -5.61 14.75 -10.96
C ALA A 113 -4.84 15.24 -12.20
N ARG A 114 -4.40 14.31 -13.06
CA ARG A 114 -3.72 14.61 -14.33
C ARG A 114 -4.69 15.03 -15.43
N GLN A 115 -5.82 14.33 -15.53
CA GLN A 115 -6.86 14.59 -16.52
C GLN A 115 -8.23 14.29 -15.93
N SER A 116 -9.01 15.34 -15.65
CA SER A 116 -10.36 15.22 -15.10
C SER A 116 -11.26 14.34 -15.99
N ASP A 117 -12.05 13.49 -15.34
CA ASP A 117 -13.08 12.65 -15.96
C ASP A 117 -14.32 12.65 -15.06
N VAL A 118 -15.30 13.50 -15.40
CA VAL A 118 -16.51 13.71 -14.60
C VAL A 118 -17.36 12.44 -14.46
N ALA A 119 -17.35 11.57 -15.48
CA ALA A 119 -18.14 10.34 -15.44
C ALA A 119 -17.49 9.32 -14.49
N LEU A 120 -16.17 9.20 -14.55
CA LEU A 120 -15.40 8.36 -13.64
C LEU A 120 -15.46 8.87 -12.21
N GLU A 121 -15.32 10.19 -12.00
CA GLU A 121 -15.44 10.81 -10.67
C GLU A 121 -16.80 10.53 -10.05
N LYS A 122 -17.89 10.68 -10.82
CA LYS A 122 -19.25 10.34 -10.36
C LYS A 122 -19.39 8.86 -9.99
N ARG A 123 -18.75 7.96 -10.74
CA ARG A 123 -18.75 6.52 -10.46
C ARG A 123 -18.03 6.22 -9.13
N VAL A 124 -16.84 6.82 -8.93
CA VAL A 124 -16.06 6.67 -7.70
C VAL A 124 -16.76 7.30 -6.49
N ASP A 125 -17.36 8.48 -6.65
CA ASP A 125 -18.18 9.11 -5.61
C ASP A 125 -19.30 8.17 -5.13
N GLY A 126 -19.94 7.43 -6.04
CA GLY A 126 -20.96 6.44 -5.69
C GLY A 126 -20.44 5.28 -4.84
N TYR A 127 -19.18 4.86 -5.05
CA TYR A 127 -18.54 3.87 -4.18
C TYR A 127 -18.18 4.47 -2.81
N ILE A 128 -17.65 5.69 -2.79
CA ILE A 128 -17.32 6.43 -1.56
C ILE A 128 -18.57 6.61 -0.70
N ASP A 129 -19.72 6.88 -1.31
CA ASP A 129 -21.01 6.96 -0.60
C ASP A 129 -21.34 5.64 0.11
N ARG A 130 -21.19 4.50 -0.57
CA ARG A 130 -21.44 3.17 0.03
C ARG A 130 -20.48 2.89 1.19
N ILE A 131 -19.19 3.19 1.00
CA ILE A 131 -18.16 3.05 2.05
C ILE A 131 -18.49 3.93 3.27
N ALA A 132 -18.86 5.19 3.05
CA ALA A 132 -19.16 6.13 4.12
C ALA A 132 -20.42 5.72 4.91
N VAL A 133 -21.47 5.28 4.23
CA VAL A 133 -22.69 4.77 4.88
C VAL A 133 -22.39 3.47 5.65
N ALA A 134 -21.55 2.59 5.11
CA ALA A 134 -21.13 1.38 5.79
C ALA A 134 -20.37 1.69 7.09
N GLN A 135 -19.37 2.57 7.06
CA GLN A 135 -18.64 2.97 8.27
C GLN A 135 -19.56 3.70 9.27
N ALA A 136 -20.52 4.50 8.79
CA ALA A 136 -21.46 5.21 9.66
C ALA A 136 -22.39 4.27 10.44
N SER A 137 -22.53 3.00 10.04
CA SER A 137 -23.25 1.99 10.82
C SER A 137 -22.46 1.47 12.02
N GLU A 138 -21.15 1.77 12.11
CA GLU A 138 -20.28 1.44 13.23
C GLU A 138 -20.07 2.64 14.17
N PRO A 139 -20.49 2.55 15.45
CA PRO A 139 -20.38 3.67 16.39
C PRO A 139 -18.96 4.18 16.64
N ASN A 140 -17.96 3.30 16.50
CA ASN A 140 -16.56 3.61 16.76
C ASN A 140 -15.77 4.04 15.50
N GLY A 141 -16.40 4.03 14.32
CA GLY A 141 -15.74 4.35 13.06
C GLY A 141 -14.91 3.24 12.44
N TYR A 142 -15.07 2.00 12.89
CA TYR A 142 -14.48 0.83 12.25
C TYR A 142 -15.09 0.58 10.86
N ILE A 143 -14.29 0.07 9.94
CA ILE A 143 -14.77 -0.47 8.67
C ILE A 143 -13.79 -1.53 8.17
N ASP A 144 -14.29 -2.76 8.05
CA ASP A 144 -13.67 -3.88 7.37
C ASP A 144 -14.78 -4.89 7.13
N THR A 145 -15.25 -4.96 5.89
CA THR A 145 -16.50 -5.66 5.61
C THR A 145 -16.37 -7.16 5.78
N TYR A 146 -15.18 -7.74 5.55
CA TYR A 146 -14.91 -9.14 5.84
C TYR A 146 -15.10 -9.43 7.32
N THR A 147 -14.38 -8.71 8.18
CA THR A 147 -14.45 -8.92 9.62
C THR A 147 -15.86 -8.67 10.13
N GLN A 148 -16.55 -7.62 9.69
CA GLN A 148 -17.92 -7.35 10.12
C GLN A 148 -18.90 -8.46 9.70
N LEU A 149 -18.77 -9.02 8.49
CA LEU A 149 -19.71 -10.00 7.95
C LEU A 149 -19.36 -11.46 8.30
N MET A 150 -18.11 -11.76 8.63
CA MET A 150 -17.61 -13.13 8.84
C MET A 150 -17.14 -13.38 10.28
N GLU A 151 -16.57 -12.38 10.92
CA GLU A 151 -15.75 -12.51 12.12
C GLU A 151 -15.94 -11.29 13.05
N ALA A 152 -17.19 -10.84 13.28
CA ALA A 152 -17.50 -9.54 13.87
C ALA A 152 -16.94 -9.35 15.29
N ASP A 153 -16.71 -10.46 15.99
CA ASP A 153 -16.08 -10.49 17.32
C ASP A 153 -14.54 -10.49 17.25
N HIS A 154 -13.94 -10.43 16.08
CA HIS A 154 -12.49 -10.57 15.87
C HIS A 154 -11.82 -9.34 15.24
N GLN A 155 -12.43 -8.17 15.47
CA GLN A 155 -11.87 -6.87 15.11
C GLN A 155 -10.39 -6.76 15.53
N TRP A 156 -9.54 -6.36 14.59
CA TRP A 156 -8.08 -6.23 14.76
C TRP A 156 -7.35 -7.54 15.08
N GLY A 157 -7.95 -8.69 14.75
CA GLY A 157 -7.42 -10.01 15.11
C GLY A 157 -7.55 -10.35 16.59
N GLU A 158 -8.29 -9.56 17.36
CA GLU A 158 -8.45 -9.78 18.80
C GLU A 158 -9.42 -10.94 19.08
N ARG A 159 -9.44 -11.38 20.35
CA ARG A 159 -10.32 -12.46 20.83
C ARG A 159 -10.18 -13.77 20.02
N GLY A 160 -8.99 -14.04 19.47
CA GLY A 160 -8.70 -15.21 18.64
C GLY A 160 -8.90 -14.98 17.14
N GLY A 161 -8.97 -13.73 16.69
CA GLY A 161 -9.01 -13.38 15.28
C GLY A 161 -7.69 -13.65 14.56
N MET A 162 -7.78 -13.89 13.25
CA MET A 162 -6.63 -14.15 12.40
C MET A 162 -6.21 -12.88 11.67
N LEU A 163 -5.44 -12.01 12.34
CA LEU A 163 -4.99 -10.76 11.73
C LEU A 163 -4.25 -10.98 10.39
N ARG A 164 -3.47 -12.07 10.28
CA ARG A 164 -2.80 -12.48 9.03
C ARG A 164 -3.77 -12.79 7.88
N TRP A 165 -4.96 -13.27 8.19
CA TRP A 165 -5.98 -13.61 7.19
C TRP A 165 -6.92 -12.44 6.93
N GLN A 166 -7.46 -11.82 7.98
CA GLN A 166 -8.50 -10.80 7.86
C GLN A 166 -8.04 -9.51 7.18
N HIS A 167 -6.74 -9.15 7.29
CA HIS A 167 -6.16 -7.94 6.69
C HIS A 167 -6.76 -6.60 7.18
N ASP A 168 -7.41 -6.55 8.35
CA ASP A 168 -8.09 -5.36 8.90
C ASP A 168 -7.24 -4.10 8.81
N VAL A 169 -6.01 -4.18 9.33
CA VAL A 169 -5.12 -3.01 9.40
C VAL A 169 -4.60 -2.64 8.02
N TYR A 170 -4.40 -3.62 7.13
CA TYR A 170 -4.03 -3.39 5.73
C TYR A 170 -5.15 -2.65 4.99
N ASN A 171 -6.39 -3.14 5.08
CA ASN A 171 -7.56 -2.52 4.46
C ASN A 171 -7.76 -1.09 4.98
N ALA A 172 -7.64 -0.87 6.30
CA ALA A 172 -7.69 0.44 6.92
C ALA A 172 -6.58 1.38 6.42
N GLY A 173 -5.35 0.88 6.25
CA GLY A 173 -4.25 1.63 5.67
C GLY A 173 -4.53 2.05 4.23
N MET A 174 -5.04 1.15 3.39
CA MET A 174 -5.36 1.46 1.99
C MET A 174 -6.52 2.46 1.89
N LEU A 175 -7.51 2.38 2.78
CA LEU A 175 -8.56 3.41 2.93
C LEU A 175 -7.96 4.78 3.23
N VAL A 176 -6.99 4.84 4.16
CA VAL A 176 -6.29 6.09 4.50
C VAL A 176 -5.57 6.67 3.29
N GLU A 177 -4.82 5.85 2.56
CA GLU A 177 -4.11 6.31 1.36
C GLU A 177 -5.09 6.79 0.27
N ALA A 178 -6.17 6.05 0.04
CA ALA A 178 -7.21 6.43 -0.91
C ALA A 178 -7.87 7.77 -0.53
N GLY A 179 -8.17 7.99 0.76
CA GLY A 179 -8.73 9.24 1.26
C GLY A 179 -7.83 10.45 1.03
N VAL A 180 -6.52 10.30 1.28
CA VAL A 180 -5.52 11.35 1.04
C VAL A 180 -5.43 11.69 -0.45
N HIS A 181 -5.25 10.67 -1.30
CA HIS A 181 -5.08 10.89 -2.73
C HIS A 181 -6.36 11.42 -3.41
N TYR A 182 -7.54 10.92 -3.01
CA TYR A 182 -8.81 11.43 -3.54
C TYR A 182 -9.07 12.88 -3.17
N TYR A 183 -8.73 13.30 -1.94
CA TYR A 183 -8.76 14.70 -1.55
C TYR A 183 -7.79 15.54 -2.38
N ASN A 184 -6.53 15.12 -2.53
CA ASN A 184 -5.55 15.86 -3.33
C ASN A 184 -5.98 16.03 -4.80
N ALA A 185 -6.67 15.04 -5.36
CA ALA A 185 -7.14 15.07 -6.74
C ALA A 185 -8.40 15.93 -6.95
N THR A 186 -9.33 15.93 -6.00
CA THR A 186 -10.70 16.48 -6.20
C THR A 186 -11.09 17.60 -5.24
N GLY A 187 -10.37 17.77 -4.14
CA GLY A 187 -10.74 18.63 -3.01
C GLY A 187 -11.89 18.09 -2.15
N LYS A 188 -12.49 16.94 -2.48
CA LYS A 188 -13.62 16.37 -1.74
C LYS A 188 -13.15 15.67 -0.47
N THR A 189 -13.80 15.96 0.65
CA THR A 189 -13.39 15.48 1.98
C THR A 189 -14.08 14.20 2.44
N LYS A 190 -15.13 13.73 1.76
CA LYS A 190 -15.96 12.61 2.24
C LYS A 190 -15.14 11.34 2.54
N LEU A 191 -14.32 10.87 1.60
CA LEU A 191 -13.47 9.69 1.83
C LEU A 191 -12.36 9.99 2.86
N LEU A 192 -11.80 11.20 2.86
CA LEU A 192 -10.81 11.63 3.85
C LEU A 192 -11.39 11.62 5.27
N GLU A 193 -12.65 11.99 5.47
CA GLU A 193 -13.33 11.91 6.76
C GLU A 193 -13.50 10.46 7.23
N VAL A 194 -13.87 9.54 6.32
CA VAL A 194 -13.95 8.10 6.61
C VAL A 194 -12.59 7.55 7.02
N ALA A 195 -11.56 7.85 6.23
CA ALA A 195 -10.16 7.51 6.50
C ALA A 195 -9.68 8.04 7.86
N THR A 196 -9.94 9.32 8.15
CA THR A 196 -9.50 9.98 9.38
C THR A 196 -10.17 9.37 10.60
N ARG A 197 -11.46 9.02 10.50
CA ARG A 197 -12.18 8.34 11.59
C ARG A 197 -11.60 6.95 11.88
N CYS A 198 -11.29 6.19 10.83
CA CYS A 198 -10.63 4.88 10.98
C CYS A 198 -9.21 5.02 11.56
N ALA A 199 -8.43 6.00 11.09
CA ALA A 199 -7.10 6.29 11.61
C ALA A 199 -7.12 6.72 13.09
N ASN A 200 -8.10 7.52 13.50
CA ASN A 200 -8.30 7.88 14.90
C ASN A 200 -8.59 6.65 15.77
N LEU A 201 -9.46 5.75 15.31
CA LEU A 201 -9.77 4.51 16.01
C LEU A 201 -8.52 3.65 16.18
N MET A 202 -7.74 3.45 15.11
CA MET A 202 -6.48 2.70 15.20
C MET A 202 -5.50 3.37 16.17
N ALA A 203 -5.36 4.70 16.12
CA ALA A 203 -4.47 5.46 16.98
C ALA A 203 -4.89 5.44 18.45
N GLU A 204 -6.19 5.39 18.73
CA GLU A 204 -6.72 5.22 20.09
C GLU A 204 -6.45 3.80 20.62
N TYR A 205 -6.70 2.79 19.78
CA TYR A 205 -6.69 1.39 20.16
C TYR A 205 -5.29 0.78 20.25
N MET A 206 -4.41 1.10 19.31
CA MET A 206 -3.12 0.43 19.09
C MET A 206 -1.96 1.28 19.59
N GLY A 207 -0.96 0.63 20.19
CA GLY A 207 0.24 1.30 20.67
C GLY A 207 0.87 0.57 21.85
N THR A 208 1.81 1.23 22.52
CA THR A 208 2.42 0.73 23.75
C THR A 208 1.40 0.62 24.89
N PHE A 209 1.66 -0.26 25.86
CA PHE A 209 0.81 -0.44 27.04
C PHE A 209 0.47 0.93 27.69
N PRO A 210 -0.81 1.21 28.03
CA PRO A 210 -1.94 0.28 28.14
C PRO A 210 -2.76 0.05 26.86
N LYS A 211 -2.37 0.61 25.70
CA LYS A 211 -3.00 0.29 24.42
C LYS A 211 -2.73 -1.16 24.00
N LYS A 212 -3.35 -1.61 22.91
CA LYS A 212 -3.20 -2.98 22.41
C LYS A 212 -1.98 -3.13 21.50
N ASN A 213 -1.26 -4.24 21.67
CA ASN A 213 -0.15 -4.62 20.80
C ASN A 213 -0.68 -5.24 19.50
N VAL A 214 -1.22 -4.40 18.60
CA VAL A 214 -1.67 -4.85 17.27
C VAL A 214 -0.70 -4.30 16.23
N VAL A 215 0.03 -5.19 15.57
CA VAL A 215 0.98 -4.86 14.50
C VAL A 215 0.50 -5.53 13.20
N PRO A 216 0.39 -4.80 12.08
CA PRO A 216 -0.13 -5.33 10.83
C PRO A 216 0.63 -6.57 10.35
N ALA A 217 -0.08 -7.66 10.07
CA ALA A 217 0.50 -8.84 9.45
C ALA A 217 0.76 -8.66 7.94
N HIS A 218 0.22 -7.61 7.32
CA HIS A 218 0.54 -7.16 5.97
C HIS A 218 0.84 -5.67 6.01
N SER A 219 2.01 -5.28 5.51
CA SER A 219 2.52 -3.90 5.49
C SER A 219 1.82 -3.05 4.43
N GLY A 220 2.05 -1.74 4.47
CA GLY A 220 1.35 -0.74 3.65
C GLY A 220 0.69 0.36 4.48
N PRO A 221 0.02 0.04 5.61
CA PRO A 221 -0.56 1.04 6.50
C PRO A 221 0.46 2.05 7.04
N GLU A 222 1.71 1.62 7.25
CA GLU A 222 2.77 2.48 7.79
C GLU A 222 2.99 3.72 6.92
N GLU A 223 3.11 3.56 5.60
CA GLU A 223 3.25 4.70 4.67
C GLU A 223 1.95 5.53 4.61
N ALA A 224 0.79 4.88 4.59
CA ALA A 224 -0.49 5.58 4.50
C ALA A 224 -0.72 6.53 5.69
N LEU A 225 -0.37 6.11 6.90
CA LEU A 225 -0.50 6.95 8.10
C LEU A 225 0.53 8.09 8.12
N VAL A 226 1.73 7.88 7.59
CA VAL A 226 2.71 8.97 7.38
C VAL A 226 2.18 9.99 6.36
N LYS A 227 1.52 9.54 5.28
CA LYS A 227 0.89 10.44 4.30
C LYS A 227 -0.25 11.26 4.92
N LEU A 228 -1.09 10.64 5.75
CA LEU A 228 -2.16 11.34 6.46
C LEU A 228 -1.61 12.39 7.44
N TYR A 229 -0.58 12.02 8.21
CA TYR A 229 0.16 12.95 9.06
C TYR A 229 0.67 14.16 8.26
N THR A 230 1.37 13.89 7.15
CA THR A 230 1.96 14.90 6.28
C THR A 230 0.90 15.84 5.69
N LEU A 231 -0.21 15.28 5.20
CA LEU A 231 -1.32 16.07 4.66
C LEU A 231 -1.83 17.11 5.67
N TYR A 232 -2.10 16.68 6.92
CA TYR A 232 -2.63 17.58 7.95
C TYR A 232 -1.60 18.56 8.51
N ARG A 233 -0.33 18.14 8.59
CA ARG A 233 0.77 19.01 9.00
C ARG A 233 0.95 20.14 8.00
N ASP A 234 0.97 19.81 6.71
CA ASP A 234 1.23 20.77 5.63
C ASP A 234 0.00 21.62 5.31
N ASN A 235 -1.20 21.15 5.68
CA ASN A 235 -2.47 21.85 5.48
C ASN A 235 -3.24 22.03 6.81
N PRO A 236 -2.75 22.82 7.78
CA PRO A 236 -3.38 22.94 9.09
C PRO A 236 -4.82 23.49 9.05
N GLY A 237 -5.18 24.22 8.00
CA GLY A 237 -6.55 24.70 7.76
C GLY A 237 -7.55 23.60 7.43
N LEU A 238 -7.10 22.48 6.85
CA LEU A 238 -7.95 21.35 6.46
C LEU A 238 -8.65 20.72 7.67
N LYS A 239 -8.02 20.75 8.85
CA LYS A 239 -8.60 20.28 10.12
C LYS A 239 -9.91 20.98 10.48
N LYS A 240 -10.14 22.19 9.98
CA LYS A 240 -11.38 22.98 10.18
C LYS A 240 -12.42 22.75 9.09
N GLN A 241 -12.03 22.11 7.98
CA GLN A 241 -12.90 21.87 6.81
C GLN A 241 -13.58 20.50 6.86
N ILE A 242 -13.10 19.60 7.72
CA ILE A 242 -13.66 18.26 7.89
C ILE A 242 -14.44 18.15 9.21
N ASN A 243 -15.38 17.21 9.26
CA ASN A 243 -16.28 17.01 10.41
C ASN A 243 -15.80 15.94 11.41
N VAL A 244 -14.50 15.61 11.38
CA VAL A 244 -13.89 14.55 12.21
C VAL A 244 -12.70 15.16 12.96
N PRO A 245 -12.52 14.87 14.26
CA PRO A 245 -11.34 15.34 14.99
C PRO A 245 -10.06 14.81 14.34
N VAL A 246 -8.98 15.58 14.36
CA VAL A 246 -7.68 15.20 13.80
C VAL A 246 -6.67 15.05 14.91
N VAL A 247 -6.16 13.84 15.14
CA VAL A 247 -5.07 13.56 16.08
C VAL A 247 -3.73 13.45 15.34
N GLU A 248 -3.37 14.50 14.60
CA GLU A 248 -2.26 14.53 13.63
C GLU A 248 -1.00 13.77 14.06
N ARG A 249 -0.44 14.09 15.22
CA ARG A 249 0.82 13.48 15.70
C ARG A 249 0.67 12.00 16.05
N GLU A 250 -0.53 11.54 16.39
CA GLU A 250 -0.77 10.13 16.70
C GLU A 250 -0.68 9.25 15.45
N TYR A 251 -0.91 9.80 14.25
CA TYR A 251 -0.77 9.03 13.01
C TYR A 251 0.68 8.62 12.75
N LEU A 252 1.63 9.56 12.91
CA LEU A 252 3.06 9.23 12.79
C LEU A 252 3.50 8.27 13.91
N ARG A 253 3.08 8.53 15.16
CA ARG A 253 3.41 7.64 16.29
C ARG A 253 2.89 6.23 16.10
N LEU A 254 1.70 6.07 15.52
CA LEU A 254 1.13 4.77 15.22
C LEU A 254 1.94 4.04 14.14
N ALA A 255 2.35 4.74 13.08
CA ALA A 255 3.23 4.17 12.06
C ALA A 255 4.58 3.73 12.66
N GLU A 256 5.20 4.57 13.49
CA GLU A 256 6.44 4.24 14.21
C GLU A 256 6.25 3.03 15.14
N PHE A 257 5.14 2.99 15.89
CA PHE A 257 4.80 1.85 16.74
C PHE A 257 4.70 0.54 15.95
N TRP A 258 4.05 0.54 14.79
CA TRP A 258 3.98 -0.65 13.95
C TRP A 258 5.36 -1.06 13.43
N ILE A 259 6.17 -0.10 12.99
CA ILE A 259 7.50 -0.35 12.45
C ILE A 259 8.43 -0.95 13.51
N GLU A 260 8.47 -0.34 14.69
CA GLU A 260 9.29 -0.79 15.81
C GLU A 260 8.70 -2.00 16.53
N GLY A 261 7.40 -2.26 16.34
CA GLY A 261 6.65 -3.35 16.94
C GLY A 261 6.87 -4.68 16.24
N ARG A 262 7.31 -4.70 14.97
CA ARG A 262 7.70 -5.94 14.29
C ARG A 262 8.85 -6.63 15.03
N GLY A 263 8.76 -7.95 15.21
CA GLY A 263 9.72 -8.71 16.02
C GLY A 263 9.49 -8.64 17.54
N LYS A 264 8.51 -7.86 18.02
CA LYS A 264 8.12 -7.77 19.44
C LYS A 264 6.81 -8.51 19.70
N HIS A 265 6.92 -9.81 19.96
CA HIS A 265 5.81 -10.76 20.08
C HIS A 265 6.15 -11.90 21.05
N CYS A 266 5.20 -12.79 21.38
CA CYS A 266 5.49 -13.96 22.23
C CYS A 266 6.31 -15.07 21.56
N GLY A 267 6.57 -14.98 20.25
CA GLY A 267 7.34 -15.99 19.51
C GLY A 267 6.53 -17.18 19.00
N PHE A 268 5.20 -17.15 19.18
CA PHE A 268 4.29 -18.23 18.79
C PHE A 268 3.07 -17.67 18.04
N PRO A 269 2.42 -18.47 17.17
CA PRO A 269 2.80 -19.82 16.78
C PRO A 269 3.96 -19.83 15.78
N LEU A 270 4.70 -20.93 15.73
CA LEU A 270 5.77 -21.14 14.75
C LEU A 270 5.18 -21.74 13.46
N TRP A 271 4.60 -20.88 12.61
CA TRP A 271 3.85 -21.26 11.40
C TRP A 271 4.53 -22.34 10.55
N GLY A 272 5.84 -22.22 10.31
CA GLY A 272 6.60 -23.16 9.47
C GLY A 272 6.84 -24.54 10.09
N THR A 273 6.76 -24.69 11.40
CA THR A 273 7.06 -25.97 12.10
C THR A 273 5.84 -26.62 12.74
N TRP A 274 4.83 -25.83 13.13
CA TRP A 274 3.61 -26.35 13.76
C TRP A 274 2.54 -26.73 12.73
N GLY A 275 2.65 -26.24 11.50
CA GLY A 275 1.61 -26.35 10.48
C GLY A 275 0.48 -25.35 10.70
N ASN A 276 -0.13 -24.89 9.60
CA ASN A 276 -1.14 -23.83 9.63
C ASN A 276 -2.35 -24.16 10.53
N PRO A 277 -2.95 -25.37 10.49
CA PRO A 277 -4.11 -25.66 11.34
C PRO A 277 -3.83 -25.60 12.85
N ALA A 278 -2.66 -26.06 13.28
CA ALA A 278 -2.29 -26.01 14.69
C ALA A 278 -1.95 -24.59 15.13
N ALA A 279 -1.26 -23.82 14.27
CA ALA A 279 -1.03 -22.41 14.49
C ALA A 279 -2.36 -21.64 14.61
N GLU A 280 -3.31 -21.93 13.72
CA GLU A 280 -4.62 -21.31 13.75
C GLU A 280 -5.41 -21.67 15.02
N GLN A 281 -5.46 -22.95 15.40
CA GLN A 281 -6.13 -23.35 16.63
C GLN A 281 -5.52 -22.65 17.86
N TRP A 282 -4.20 -22.50 17.91
CA TRP A 282 -3.51 -21.82 19.01
C TRP A 282 -3.94 -20.34 19.16
N ILE A 283 -4.16 -19.65 18.04
CA ILE A 283 -4.67 -18.26 18.03
C ILE A 283 -6.14 -18.24 18.47
N ARG A 284 -6.98 -19.11 17.89
CA ARG A 284 -8.42 -19.20 18.23
C ARG A 284 -8.63 -19.48 19.72
N ASP A 285 -7.77 -20.32 20.29
CA ASP A 285 -7.74 -20.65 21.72
C ASP A 285 -7.15 -19.53 22.61
N ARG A 286 -6.74 -18.40 22.01
CA ARG A 286 -6.17 -17.22 22.68
C ARG A 286 -4.96 -17.54 23.55
N LYS A 287 -4.15 -18.52 23.15
CA LYS A 287 -3.00 -18.96 23.93
C LYS A 287 -1.94 -17.86 24.11
N TYR A 288 -1.88 -16.89 23.21
CA TYR A 288 -1.01 -15.71 23.35
C TYR A 288 -1.33 -14.87 24.58
N GLU A 289 -2.53 -14.98 25.17
CA GLU A 289 -2.92 -14.22 26.37
C GLU A 289 -2.52 -14.92 27.68
N ALA A 290 -1.83 -16.06 27.61
CA ALA A 290 -1.37 -16.77 28.80
C ALA A 290 -0.45 -15.86 29.66
N PRO A 291 -0.56 -15.89 31.00
CA PRO A 291 0.20 -14.99 31.89
C PRO A 291 1.73 -15.05 31.70
N GLU A 292 2.24 -16.20 31.25
CA GLU A 292 3.66 -16.42 30.95
C GLU A 292 4.22 -15.51 29.84
N PHE A 293 3.37 -14.99 28.95
CA PHE A 293 3.78 -14.07 27.87
C PHE A 293 3.66 -12.58 28.27
N GLY A 294 3.11 -12.29 29.43
CA GLY A 294 2.92 -10.93 29.94
C GLY A 294 1.69 -10.20 29.36
N ASN A 295 1.48 -8.97 29.82
CA ASN A 295 0.23 -8.23 29.62
C ASN A 295 0.16 -7.39 28.33
N HIS A 296 1.19 -7.44 27.48
CA HIS A 296 1.29 -6.63 26.25
C HIS A 296 1.88 -7.43 25.09
N THR A 297 1.37 -8.65 24.93
CA THR A 297 1.85 -9.62 23.97
C THR A 297 0.89 -9.77 22.80
N ARG A 298 1.38 -10.38 21.72
CA ARG A 298 0.62 -10.76 20.53
C ARG A 298 1.27 -11.96 19.85
N PRO A 299 0.53 -12.65 18.97
CA PRO A 299 1.10 -13.68 18.12
C PRO A 299 2.24 -13.18 17.21
N SER A 300 3.14 -14.08 16.85
CA SER A 300 4.14 -13.87 15.79
C SER A 300 3.54 -14.20 14.42
N TRP A 301 3.89 -13.38 13.43
CA TRP A 301 3.57 -13.62 12.02
C TRP A 301 4.80 -14.08 11.20
N GLY A 302 5.95 -14.24 11.88
CA GLY A 302 7.19 -14.79 11.33
C GLY A 302 7.79 -13.99 10.17
N ASP A 303 8.75 -14.60 9.48
CA ASP A 303 9.44 -13.97 8.34
C ASP A 303 8.45 -13.54 7.24
N TYR A 304 7.37 -14.30 7.03
CA TYR A 304 6.34 -14.00 6.04
C TYR A 304 5.85 -12.55 6.11
N ALA A 305 5.69 -12.02 7.33
CA ALA A 305 5.26 -10.66 7.61
C ALA A 305 6.40 -9.77 8.13
N GLN A 306 7.67 -10.10 7.90
CA GLN A 306 8.83 -9.34 8.37
C GLN A 306 8.80 -9.11 9.90
N ASP A 307 8.23 -10.08 10.61
CA ASP A 307 7.87 -9.97 12.01
C ASP A 307 8.67 -10.91 12.91
N SER A 308 9.64 -11.64 12.35
CA SER A 308 10.50 -12.56 13.11
C SER A 308 11.53 -11.85 14.00
N ILE A 309 12.06 -10.73 13.51
CA ILE A 309 13.09 -9.92 14.20
C ILE A 309 12.84 -8.42 13.99
N PRO A 310 13.28 -7.56 14.92
CA PRO A 310 13.13 -6.11 14.79
C PRO A 310 13.81 -5.53 13.54
N LEU A 311 13.21 -4.50 12.93
CA LEU A 311 13.75 -3.81 11.75
C LEU A 311 15.24 -3.47 11.87
N PHE A 312 15.65 -2.94 13.01
CA PHE A 312 17.02 -2.48 13.23
C PHE A 312 18.02 -3.64 13.26
N GLU A 313 17.56 -4.85 13.54
CA GLU A 313 18.36 -6.07 13.58
C GLU A 313 18.35 -6.83 12.25
N GLN A 314 17.30 -6.68 11.43
CA GLN A 314 17.17 -7.31 10.10
C GLN A 314 18.37 -7.00 9.21
N LYS A 315 19.10 -8.04 8.77
CA LYS A 315 20.29 -7.90 7.91
C LYS A 315 19.95 -7.95 6.42
N THR A 316 18.86 -8.59 6.08
CA THR A 316 18.43 -8.91 4.72
C THR A 316 16.93 -8.68 4.60
N ILE A 317 16.45 -8.44 3.37
CA ILE A 317 15.02 -8.33 3.10
C ILE A 317 14.44 -9.74 2.96
N GLU A 318 13.49 -10.11 3.82
CA GLU A 318 12.99 -11.48 3.97
C GLU A 318 11.46 -11.56 3.85
N GLY A 319 10.97 -12.78 3.65
CA GLY A 319 9.53 -13.07 3.65
C GLY A 319 8.80 -12.65 2.38
N HIS A 320 7.48 -12.54 2.49
CA HIS A 320 6.61 -12.21 1.36
C HIS A 320 7.03 -10.90 0.72
N ALA A 321 7.24 -10.92 -0.61
CA ALA A 321 7.96 -9.85 -1.30
C ALA A 321 7.21 -8.50 -1.25
N VAL A 322 5.88 -8.51 -1.44
CA VAL A 322 5.05 -7.29 -1.31
C VAL A 322 5.08 -6.74 0.11
N ARG A 323 4.84 -7.57 1.14
CA ARG A 323 4.87 -7.12 2.54
C ARG A 323 6.21 -6.51 2.90
N ALA A 324 7.32 -7.12 2.49
CA ALA A 324 8.65 -6.63 2.84
C ALA A 324 8.99 -5.32 2.13
N THR A 325 8.65 -5.19 0.85
CA THR A 325 8.91 -3.97 0.09
C THR A 325 8.03 -2.82 0.58
N LEU A 326 6.73 -3.04 0.84
CA LEU A 326 5.85 -2.03 1.44
C LEU A 326 6.25 -1.66 2.88
N PHE A 327 6.74 -2.64 3.66
CA PHE A 327 7.29 -2.36 4.99
C PHE A 327 8.49 -1.40 4.91
N ALA A 328 9.42 -1.69 4.01
CA ALA A 328 10.60 -0.86 3.80
C ALA A 328 10.21 0.53 3.26
N THR A 329 9.21 0.63 2.38
CA THR A 329 8.64 1.91 1.94
C THR A 329 8.08 2.72 3.11
N GLY A 330 7.26 2.11 3.98
CA GLY A 330 6.71 2.75 5.17
C GLY A 330 7.77 3.18 6.18
N ALA A 331 8.78 2.34 6.42
CA ALA A 331 9.93 2.68 7.27
C ALA A 331 10.73 3.85 6.69
N THR A 332 10.89 3.92 5.37
CA THR A 332 11.56 5.03 4.68
C THR A 332 10.73 6.32 4.79
N ALA A 333 9.41 6.23 4.67
CA ALA A 333 8.50 7.34 4.88
C ALA A 333 8.57 7.88 6.32
N ALA A 334 8.63 7.00 7.33
CA ALA A 334 8.86 7.41 8.71
C ALA A 334 10.25 8.06 8.91
N ALA A 335 11.30 7.53 8.26
CA ALA A 335 12.65 8.09 8.30
C ALA A 335 12.73 9.51 7.69
N LEU A 336 11.94 9.77 6.65
CA LEU A 336 11.75 11.11 6.09
C LEU A 336 11.14 12.08 7.11
N GLU A 337 10.41 11.59 8.11
CA GLU A 337 9.74 12.45 9.08
C GLU A 337 10.55 12.60 10.38
N ASN A 338 10.95 11.49 10.97
CA ASN A 338 11.64 11.48 12.26
C ASN A 338 13.15 11.70 12.16
N ARG A 339 13.73 11.57 10.96
CA ARG A 339 15.17 11.73 10.68
C ARG A 339 16.07 10.81 11.51
N SER A 340 15.55 9.68 11.98
CA SER A 340 16.29 8.74 12.82
C SER A 340 17.43 8.09 12.04
N PRO A 341 18.71 8.23 12.49
CA PRO A 341 19.84 7.55 11.85
C PRO A 341 19.69 6.03 11.82
N GLU A 342 19.01 5.45 12.82
CA GLU A 342 18.79 4.00 12.92
C GLU A 342 17.81 3.53 11.84
N TYR A 343 16.74 4.29 11.59
CA TYR A 343 15.81 4.03 10.49
C TYR A 343 16.53 4.12 9.15
N ILE A 344 17.27 5.22 8.91
CA ILE A 344 18.01 5.46 7.66
C ILE A 344 18.99 4.32 7.41
N ALA A 345 19.75 3.89 8.43
CA ALA A 345 20.68 2.78 8.32
C ALA A 345 19.98 1.44 8.07
N ALA A 346 18.81 1.21 8.66
CA ALA A 346 18.02 0.00 8.43
C ALA A 346 17.48 -0.08 7.00
N VAL A 347 16.79 0.97 6.53
CA VAL A 347 16.21 0.97 5.18
C VAL A 347 17.29 0.95 4.09
N SER A 348 18.41 1.65 4.30
CA SER A 348 19.55 1.59 3.37
C SER A 348 20.10 0.17 3.25
N ARG A 349 20.26 -0.53 4.39
CA ARG A 349 20.74 -1.92 4.41
C ARG A 349 19.78 -2.89 3.72
N LEU A 350 18.47 -2.76 3.95
CA LEU A 350 17.47 -3.61 3.29
C LEU A 350 17.43 -3.33 1.78
N TRP A 351 17.53 -2.07 1.36
CA TRP A 351 17.61 -1.70 -0.05
C TRP A 351 18.86 -2.29 -0.71
N ASP A 352 20.05 -2.08 -0.12
CA ASP A 352 21.31 -2.59 -0.66
C ASP A 352 21.30 -4.13 -0.79
N ASN A 353 20.68 -4.84 0.16
CA ASN A 353 20.48 -6.29 0.06
C ASN A 353 19.51 -6.66 -1.08
N MET A 354 18.37 -5.96 -1.18
CA MET A 354 17.38 -6.19 -2.23
C MET A 354 18.01 -6.07 -3.61
N ILE A 355 18.63 -4.92 -3.93
CA ILE A 355 19.15 -4.65 -5.27
C ILE A 355 20.42 -5.45 -5.55
N GLY A 356 21.34 -5.50 -4.58
CA GLY A 356 22.66 -6.10 -4.79
C GLY A 356 22.66 -7.62 -4.84
N LYS A 357 21.59 -8.28 -4.33
CA LYS A 357 21.61 -9.73 -4.13
C LYS A 357 20.30 -10.46 -4.41
N ARG A 358 19.14 -9.78 -4.39
CA ARG A 358 17.81 -10.45 -4.42
C ARG A 358 16.82 -9.88 -5.44
N MET A 359 17.29 -8.98 -6.31
CA MET A 359 16.51 -8.41 -7.41
C MET A 359 16.97 -9.00 -8.73
N PHE A 360 16.00 -9.30 -9.58
CA PHE A 360 16.21 -9.82 -10.92
C PHE A 360 16.52 -8.70 -11.91
N ILE A 361 17.09 -9.04 -13.06
CA ILE A 361 17.45 -8.07 -14.11
C ILE A 361 16.27 -7.19 -14.58
N THR A 362 15.04 -7.67 -14.41
CA THR A 362 13.78 -6.98 -14.75
C THR A 362 13.28 -6.04 -13.64
N GLY A 363 14.02 -5.88 -12.54
CA GLY A 363 13.53 -5.22 -11.33
C GLY A 363 12.57 -6.08 -10.50
N GLY A 364 12.29 -7.32 -10.93
CA GLY A 364 11.46 -8.24 -10.17
C GLY A 364 12.09 -8.68 -8.86
N VAL A 365 11.24 -8.89 -7.85
CA VAL A 365 11.63 -9.46 -6.56
C VAL A 365 10.63 -10.56 -6.16
N GLY A 366 11.04 -11.46 -5.27
CA GLY A 366 10.27 -12.66 -4.93
C GLY A 366 10.69 -13.85 -5.79
N ALA A 367 11.68 -14.60 -5.32
CA ALA A 367 12.25 -15.74 -6.04
C ALA A 367 11.43 -17.02 -5.86
N VAL A 368 10.70 -17.15 -4.77
CA VAL A 368 10.07 -18.41 -4.33
C VAL A 368 8.55 -18.32 -4.47
N HIS A 369 7.95 -19.34 -5.10
CA HIS A 369 6.50 -19.46 -5.32
C HIS A 369 5.73 -19.63 -4.01
N PHE A 370 6.16 -20.56 -3.16
CA PHE A 370 5.55 -20.75 -1.84
C PHE A 370 5.78 -19.51 -0.98
N ASP A 371 4.70 -18.95 -0.42
CA ASP A 371 4.68 -17.69 0.33
C ASP A 371 5.07 -16.42 -0.48
N GLU A 372 5.26 -16.53 -1.79
CA GLU A 372 5.49 -15.39 -2.69
C GLU A 372 6.67 -14.52 -2.21
N LYS A 373 7.76 -15.18 -1.81
CA LYS A 373 8.79 -14.60 -0.93
C LYS A 373 10.16 -14.43 -1.57
N PHE A 374 10.98 -13.61 -0.91
CA PHE A 374 12.41 -13.55 -1.18
C PHE A 374 13.07 -14.93 -0.96
N GLY A 375 14.06 -15.24 -1.79
CA GLY A 375 14.97 -16.37 -1.59
C GLY A 375 16.28 -15.92 -0.93
N PRO A 376 17.19 -16.86 -0.64
CA PRO A 376 18.53 -16.53 -0.16
C PRO A 376 19.28 -15.57 -1.10
N ASP A 377 20.31 -14.90 -0.59
CA ASP A 377 21.19 -14.05 -1.40
C ASP A 377 21.66 -14.80 -2.67
N TYR A 378 21.52 -14.16 -3.83
CA TYR A 378 21.87 -14.67 -5.16
C TYR A 378 21.06 -15.87 -5.66
N PHE A 379 20.00 -16.27 -4.95
CA PHE A 379 19.04 -17.26 -5.45
C PHE A 379 18.05 -16.60 -6.42
N LEU A 380 18.40 -16.61 -7.71
CA LEU A 380 17.66 -15.93 -8.78
C LEU A 380 17.28 -16.90 -9.92
N PRO A 381 16.42 -17.91 -9.69
CA PRO A 381 16.05 -18.89 -10.71
C PRO A 381 15.19 -18.28 -11.82
N THR A 382 15.36 -18.71 -13.07
CA THR A 382 14.68 -18.09 -14.23
C THR A 382 13.16 -18.28 -14.24
N ASP A 383 12.65 -19.29 -13.52
CA ASP A 383 11.22 -19.59 -13.34
C ASP A 383 10.66 -18.99 -12.02
N ALA A 384 11.33 -17.98 -11.46
CA ALA A 384 10.91 -17.30 -10.24
C ALA A 384 9.50 -16.69 -10.30
N TYR A 385 8.93 -16.45 -9.11
CA TYR A 385 7.58 -15.93 -8.94
C TYR A 385 7.39 -14.51 -9.49
N LEU A 386 8.23 -13.57 -9.04
CA LEU A 386 8.34 -12.21 -9.57
C LEU A 386 7.00 -11.49 -9.71
N GLU A 387 6.28 -11.39 -8.61
CA GLU A 387 4.95 -10.79 -8.58
C GLU A 387 4.95 -9.33 -9.05
N THR A 388 3.96 -8.94 -9.85
CA THR A 388 3.77 -7.54 -10.30
C THR A 388 3.67 -6.56 -9.12
N CYS A 389 2.88 -6.88 -8.07
CA CYS A 389 2.78 -6.05 -6.86
C CYS A 389 4.12 -5.90 -6.14
N ALA A 390 4.98 -6.93 -6.18
CA ALA A 390 6.26 -6.89 -5.51
C ALA A 390 7.24 -5.97 -6.25
N ALA A 391 7.18 -5.95 -7.60
CA ALA A 391 7.88 -4.96 -8.41
C ALA A 391 7.37 -3.54 -8.14
N VAL A 392 6.05 -3.35 -8.01
CA VAL A 392 5.46 -2.06 -7.60
C VAL A 392 5.98 -1.62 -6.23
N GLY A 393 5.98 -2.52 -5.24
CA GLY A 393 6.51 -2.24 -3.90
C GLY A 393 7.99 -1.88 -3.92
N ALA A 394 8.81 -2.61 -4.68
CA ALA A 394 10.23 -2.30 -4.86
C ALA A 394 10.46 -0.94 -5.55
N GLY A 395 9.59 -0.57 -6.49
CA GLY A 395 9.59 0.75 -7.12
C GLY A 395 9.28 1.86 -6.11
N PHE A 396 8.22 1.72 -5.30
CA PHE A 396 7.90 2.71 -4.26
C PHE A 396 9.01 2.82 -3.21
N PHE A 397 9.61 1.69 -2.82
CA PHE A 397 10.73 1.70 -1.89
C PHE A 397 11.91 2.47 -2.46
N SER A 398 12.26 2.24 -3.72
CA SER A 398 13.36 2.96 -4.39
C SER A 398 13.04 4.45 -4.56
N GLN A 399 11.81 4.81 -4.94
CA GLN A 399 11.38 6.21 -5.00
C GLN A 399 11.53 6.93 -3.65
N ARG A 400 11.09 6.30 -2.55
CA ARG A 400 11.23 6.89 -1.20
C ARG A 400 12.69 6.99 -0.75
N MET A 401 13.53 6.05 -1.13
CA MET A 401 14.96 6.13 -0.87
C MET A 401 15.62 7.28 -1.64
N ASN A 402 15.20 7.56 -2.87
CA ASN A 402 15.65 8.76 -3.59
C ASN A 402 15.21 10.03 -2.85
N GLU A 403 13.95 10.10 -2.41
CA GLU A 403 13.45 11.24 -1.62
C GLU A 403 14.29 11.47 -0.36
N LEU A 404 14.64 10.39 0.35
CA LEU A 404 15.41 10.44 1.58
C LEU A 404 16.85 10.90 1.38
N THR A 405 17.50 10.45 0.31
CA THR A 405 18.96 10.56 0.14
C THR A 405 19.40 11.52 -0.96
N GLY A 406 18.60 11.65 -2.02
CA GLY A 406 18.93 12.33 -3.26
C GLY A 406 19.95 11.63 -4.15
N ASP A 407 20.20 10.34 -3.93
CA ASP A 407 21.08 9.54 -4.77
C ASP A 407 20.31 8.99 -6.00
N ALA A 408 20.88 9.18 -7.19
CA ALA A 408 20.28 8.78 -8.46
C ALA A 408 20.18 7.26 -8.62
N LYS A 409 21.02 6.46 -7.94
CA LYS A 409 20.99 4.99 -8.02
C LYS A 409 19.61 4.40 -7.68
N TYR A 410 18.85 5.10 -6.83
CA TYR A 410 17.50 4.71 -6.45
C TYR A 410 16.51 4.90 -7.59
N MET A 411 16.71 5.92 -8.43
CA MET A 411 15.87 6.16 -9.60
C MET A 411 16.22 5.24 -10.78
N ASP A 412 17.48 4.81 -10.90
CA ASP A 412 17.86 3.76 -11.86
C ASP A 412 17.06 2.47 -11.62
N GLU A 413 16.87 2.10 -10.35
CA GLU A 413 16.10 0.90 -10.00
C GLU A 413 14.58 1.11 -10.09
N LEU A 414 14.08 2.32 -9.81
CA LEU A 414 12.70 2.66 -10.15
C LEU A 414 12.47 2.53 -11.66
N GLU A 415 13.35 3.07 -12.50
CA GLU A 415 13.28 2.94 -13.96
C GLU A 415 13.26 1.47 -14.39
N ARG A 416 14.20 0.66 -13.87
CA ARG A 416 14.27 -0.78 -14.17
C ARG A 416 12.96 -1.49 -13.86
N THR A 417 12.36 -1.26 -12.70
CA THR A 417 11.07 -1.87 -12.32
C THR A 417 9.93 -1.41 -13.22
N LEU A 418 9.83 -0.10 -13.49
CA LEU A 418 8.76 0.51 -14.30
C LEU A 418 8.78 -0.02 -15.74
N TYR A 419 9.92 0.03 -16.41
CA TYR A 419 10.01 -0.33 -17.83
C TYR A 419 10.00 -1.85 -18.10
N ASN A 420 10.06 -2.67 -17.05
CA ASN A 420 10.08 -4.12 -17.17
C ASN A 420 8.93 -4.75 -16.35
N ASN A 421 9.20 -5.21 -15.13
CA ASN A 421 8.27 -6.10 -14.40
C ASN A 421 6.92 -5.43 -14.04
N VAL A 422 6.89 -4.12 -13.78
CA VAL A 422 5.61 -3.42 -13.57
C VAL A 422 4.79 -3.38 -14.87
N LEU A 423 5.41 -2.99 -15.99
CA LEU A 423 4.73 -2.88 -17.28
C LEU A 423 4.23 -4.22 -17.84
N THR A 424 4.89 -5.34 -17.51
CA THR A 424 4.43 -6.67 -17.94
C THR A 424 3.13 -7.09 -17.26
N GLY A 425 2.81 -6.48 -16.11
CA GLY A 425 1.61 -6.72 -15.31
C GLY A 425 0.28 -6.49 -16.02
N ILE A 426 0.27 -5.83 -17.18
CA ILE A 426 -0.94 -5.55 -17.97
C ILE A 426 -0.75 -5.86 -19.46
N SER A 427 -1.82 -6.27 -20.13
CA SER A 427 -1.85 -6.42 -21.59
C SER A 427 -1.83 -5.08 -22.31
N LEU A 428 -1.44 -5.10 -23.59
CA LEU A 428 -1.54 -3.92 -24.46
C LEU A 428 -2.98 -3.45 -24.69
N SER A 429 -3.97 -4.33 -24.51
CA SER A 429 -5.40 -3.96 -24.54
C SER A 429 -5.87 -3.29 -23.24
N GLY A 430 -5.13 -3.44 -22.13
CA GLY A 430 -5.48 -2.88 -20.84
C GLY A 430 -6.53 -3.66 -20.04
N THR A 431 -6.86 -4.90 -20.43
CA THR A 431 -7.99 -5.68 -19.87
C THR A 431 -7.61 -7.09 -19.39
N GLN A 432 -6.34 -7.47 -19.54
CA GLN A 432 -5.80 -8.73 -19.03
C GLN A 432 -4.52 -8.44 -18.26
N TYR A 433 -4.25 -9.25 -17.24
CA TYR A 433 -3.23 -8.94 -16.25
C TYR A 433 -2.26 -10.10 -16.06
N THR A 434 -1.16 -9.83 -15.36
CA THR A 434 -0.16 -10.84 -15.01
C THR A 434 0.14 -10.75 -13.52
N TYR A 435 0.11 -11.91 -12.86
CA TYR A 435 0.44 -12.00 -11.45
C TYR A 435 1.94 -12.24 -11.31
N GLN A 436 2.43 -13.33 -11.91
CA GLN A 436 3.82 -13.78 -11.88
C GLN A 436 4.56 -13.41 -13.15
N ASN A 437 5.81 -12.96 -13.07
CA ASN A 437 6.58 -12.50 -14.23
C ASN A 437 7.91 -13.27 -14.39
N PRO A 438 7.86 -14.59 -14.66
CA PRO A 438 9.07 -15.41 -14.80
C PRO A 438 9.90 -14.99 -16.03
N LEU A 439 11.23 -15.12 -15.94
CA LEU A 439 12.15 -14.84 -17.05
C LEU A 439 12.13 -15.94 -18.11
N ASN A 440 11.78 -17.16 -17.70
CA ASN A 440 11.61 -18.31 -18.58
C ASN A 440 10.34 -19.06 -18.19
N SER A 441 9.40 -19.20 -19.11
CA SER A 441 8.19 -20.00 -18.90
C SER A 441 7.77 -20.74 -20.15
N ALA A 442 7.40 -22.02 -19.98
CA ALA A 442 6.88 -22.85 -21.06
C ALA A 442 5.39 -22.60 -21.35
N LYS A 443 4.62 -22.13 -20.37
CA LYS A 443 3.19 -21.81 -20.48
C LYS A 443 2.84 -20.68 -19.53
N HIS A 444 2.71 -19.47 -20.06
CA HIS A 444 2.29 -18.30 -19.30
C HIS A 444 1.27 -17.50 -20.10
N ALA A 445 0.11 -17.23 -19.49
CA ALA A 445 -0.97 -16.46 -20.12
C ALA A 445 -1.45 -15.39 -19.16
N ARG A 446 -1.85 -14.25 -19.73
CA ARG A 446 -2.51 -13.20 -18.97
C ARG A 446 -3.92 -13.64 -18.58
N TRP A 447 -4.36 -13.23 -17.40
CA TRP A 447 -5.67 -13.55 -16.87
C TRP A 447 -6.66 -12.41 -17.11
N GLY A 448 -7.94 -12.75 -17.29
CA GLY A 448 -9.02 -11.76 -17.29
C GLY A 448 -9.24 -11.21 -15.89
N TRP A 449 -9.44 -12.08 -14.91
CA TRP A 449 -9.49 -11.75 -13.48
C TRP A 449 -8.90 -12.90 -12.65
N HIS A 450 -8.44 -12.63 -11.43
CA HIS A 450 -7.80 -13.60 -10.54
C HIS A 450 -8.49 -13.58 -9.17
N ASP A 451 -8.47 -14.69 -8.44
CA ASP A 451 -9.13 -14.81 -7.13
C ASP A 451 -8.52 -13.87 -6.08
N CYS A 452 -7.23 -13.55 -6.25
CA CYS A 452 -6.54 -12.47 -5.56
C CYS A 452 -6.10 -11.41 -6.60
N PRO A 453 -6.97 -10.45 -6.97
CA PRO A 453 -6.66 -9.50 -8.03
C PRO A 453 -5.91 -8.27 -7.50
N CYS A 454 -4.83 -8.48 -6.75
CA CYS A 454 -4.02 -7.40 -6.16
C CYS A 454 -3.20 -6.61 -7.21
N CYS A 455 -2.78 -7.28 -8.29
CA CYS A 455 -1.89 -6.70 -9.29
C CYS A 455 -2.49 -5.52 -10.09
N PRO A 456 -3.75 -5.54 -10.57
CA PRO A 456 -4.34 -4.42 -11.31
C PRO A 456 -4.47 -3.13 -10.48
N PRO A 457 -4.98 -3.15 -9.24
CA PRO A 457 -4.99 -1.97 -8.37
C PRO A 457 -3.58 -1.43 -8.09
N MET A 458 -2.63 -2.30 -7.74
CA MET A 458 -1.23 -1.90 -7.50
C MET A 458 -0.54 -1.33 -8.73
N PHE A 459 -0.80 -1.92 -9.90
CA PHE A 459 -0.33 -1.39 -11.17
C PHE A 459 -0.86 0.02 -11.42
N LEU A 460 -2.18 0.22 -11.28
CA LEU A 460 -2.79 1.55 -11.42
C LEU A 460 -2.16 2.54 -10.46
N LYS A 461 -1.97 2.15 -9.18
CA LYS A 461 -1.33 2.95 -8.14
C LYS A 461 0.10 3.39 -8.52
N MET A 462 0.95 2.49 -9.01
CA MET A 462 2.29 2.89 -9.44
C MET A 462 2.25 3.79 -10.67
N MET A 463 1.53 3.36 -11.71
CA MET A 463 1.59 4.02 -13.01
C MET A 463 0.89 5.38 -13.02
N SER A 464 -0.08 5.60 -12.15
CA SER A 464 -0.72 6.91 -11.98
C SER A 464 0.14 7.88 -11.17
N ALA A 465 0.96 7.39 -10.23
CA ALA A 465 1.89 8.20 -9.45
C ALA A 465 3.20 8.52 -10.20
N MET A 466 3.62 7.65 -11.12
CA MET A 466 4.86 7.78 -11.90
C MET A 466 5.15 9.17 -12.47
N PRO A 467 4.18 9.94 -13.02
CA PRO A 467 4.45 11.30 -13.49
C PRO A 467 5.08 12.21 -12.41
N GLY A 468 4.65 12.06 -11.16
CA GLY A 468 5.21 12.79 -10.02
C GLY A 468 6.65 12.38 -9.67
N PHE A 469 7.13 11.25 -10.18
CA PHE A 469 8.48 10.73 -9.92
C PHE A 469 9.51 11.13 -10.98
N ILE A 470 9.09 11.78 -12.07
CA ILE A 470 9.99 12.17 -13.18
C ILE A 470 10.92 13.32 -12.79
N TYR A 471 10.46 14.23 -11.95
CA TYR A 471 11.23 15.41 -11.57
C TYR A 471 11.38 15.50 -10.06
N SER A 472 12.46 16.14 -9.62
CA SER A 472 12.68 16.44 -8.21
C SER A 472 13.13 17.88 -8.03
N GLN A 473 12.80 18.50 -6.91
CA GLN A 473 13.10 19.90 -6.63
C GLN A 473 13.94 20.04 -5.35
N LYS A 474 15.03 20.81 -5.41
CA LYS A 474 15.86 21.14 -4.25
C LYS A 474 16.39 22.57 -4.36
N GLY A 475 16.03 23.42 -3.40
CA GLY A 475 16.57 24.79 -3.31
C GLY A 475 16.40 25.63 -4.59
N GLY A 476 15.26 25.48 -5.28
CA GLY A 476 14.96 26.17 -6.54
C GLY A 476 15.55 25.51 -7.80
N MET A 477 16.32 24.45 -7.67
CA MET A 477 16.80 23.63 -8.79
C MET A 477 15.82 22.48 -9.06
N ILE A 478 15.63 22.16 -10.34
CA ILE A 478 14.85 21.00 -10.80
C ILE A 478 15.83 19.98 -11.37
N SER A 479 15.75 18.72 -10.93
CA SER A 479 16.40 17.58 -11.58
C SER A 479 15.35 16.74 -12.31
N MET A 480 15.79 16.06 -13.36
CA MET A 480 15.05 15.02 -14.08
C MET A 480 15.83 13.72 -13.97
#